data_AF-A0A940TV56-F1
#
_entry.id   AF-A0A940TV56-F1
#
_cell.length_a   1.000
_cell.length_b   1.000
_cell.length_c   1.000
_cell.angle_alpha   90.00
_cell.angle_beta   90.00
_cell.angle_gamma   90.00
#
_symmetry.space_group_name_H-M   'P 1'
#
loop_
_entity.id
_entity.type
_entity.pdbx_description
1 polymer ?
#
loop_
_entity_poly.entity_id
_entity_poly.type
_entity_poly.pdbx_seq_one_letter_code
_entity_poly.pdbx_strand_id
1 'polypeptide(L)'
;MIKIKGNMKIKHLSRGLTLLFVLIMVLSGVMSPFSTPRDVQAATEIVVNSLADSLSNDGTCTLREAVIAANKDASTGDKPGECAAGSGSDTITFDLSSPPPWVIQITRTDTGKEDAAATGDLDIFGNLTIQGPGADILTVKAVNARDRV
;
A
#
# COMPACT_ATOMS: atom_id res chain seq x y z
N MET A 1 -33.93 66.81 -23.93
CA MET A 1 -33.62 67.15 -22.53
C MET A 1 -34.25 66.11 -21.61
N ILE A 2 -33.53 65.04 -21.27
CA ILE A 2 -33.89 64.13 -20.17
C ILE A 2 -32.58 63.82 -19.43
N LYS A 3 -32.53 64.23 -18.17
CA LYS A 3 -31.35 64.19 -17.29
C LYS A 3 -31.66 63.14 -16.22
N ILE A 4 -31.12 61.93 -16.34
CA ILE A 4 -31.23 60.93 -15.28
C ILE A 4 -29.96 60.94 -14.45
N LYS A 5 -30.10 61.54 -13.27
CA LYS A 5 -29.12 61.61 -12.18
C LYS A 5 -29.22 60.28 -11.41
N GLY A 6 -28.12 59.55 -11.25
CA GLY A 6 -28.09 58.31 -10.48
C GLY A 6 -26.68 57.99 -9.97
N ASN A 7 -26.20 58.73 -8.97
CA ASN A 7 -24.99 58.38 -8.24
C ASN A 7 -25.32 57.33 -7.17
N MET A 8 -25.27 56.04 -7.53
CA MET A 8 -25.36 54.96 -6.55
C MET A 8 -23.96 54.64 -6.03
N LYS A 9 -23.61 55.19 -4.87
CA LYS A 9 -22.38 54.84 -4.14
C LYS A 9 -22.57 53.47 -3.49
N ILE A 10 -21.93 52.44 -4.04
CA ILE A 10 -21.83 51.11 -3.43
C ILE A 10 -20.89 51.22 -2.22
N LYS A 11 -21.45 51.45 -1.04
CA LYS A 11 -20.70 51.52 0.22
C LYS A 11 -20.77 50.16 0.91
N HIS A 12 -19.62 49.49 1.00
CA HIS A 12 -19.26 48.52 2.05
C HIS A 12 -20.30 47.44 2.44
N LEU A 13 -20.86 46.71 1.47
CA LEU A 13 -21.69 45.54 1.72
C LEU A 13 -20.91 44.21 1.64
N SER A 14 -19.61 44.19 2.01
CA SER A 14 -18.77 42.99 1.83
C SER A 14 -18.25 42.37 3.13
N ARG A 15 -18.47 42.99 4.30
CA ARG A 15 -17.93 42.49 5.59
C ARG A 15 -18.99 41.95 6.53
N GLY A 16 -20.19 42.53 6.55
CA GLY A 16 -21.32 42.04 7.37
C GLY A 16 -22.06 40.84 6.76
N LEU A 17 -22.07 40.73 5.43
CA LEU A 17 -22.77 39.65 4.72
C LEU A 17 -22.08 38.29 4.90
N THR A 18 -20.75 38.27 4.99
CA THR A 18 -19.94 37.06 5.23
C THR A 18 -20.05 36.57 6.66
N LEU A 19 -20.08 37.49 7.64
CA LEU A 19 -20.24 37.15 9.07
C LEU A 19 -21.64 36.60 9.39
N LEU A 20 -22.68 37.08 8.70
CA LEU A 20 -24.04 36.58 8.86
C LEU A 20 -24.21 35.15 8.31
N PHE A 21 -23.53 34.81 7.20
CA PHE A 21 -23.54 33.44 6.65
C PHE A 21 -22.86 32.42 7.56
N VAL A 22 -21.75 32.80 8.20
CA VAL A 22 -21.04 31.94 9.17
C VAL A 22 -21.88 31.73 10.44
N LEU A 23 -22.55 32.77 10.95
CA LEU A 23 -23.40 32.65 12.14
C LEU A 23 -24.66 31.80 11.90
N ILE A 24 -25.24 31.85 10.69
CA ILE A 24 -26.38 31.00 10.30
C ILE A 24 -25.96 29.53 10.16
N MET A 25 -24.76 29.24 9.64
CA MET A 25 -24.23 27.87 9.61
C MET A 25 -24.02 27.28 11.02
N VAL A 26 -23.52 28.08 11.97
CA VAL A 26 -23.26 27.61 13.35
C VAL A 26 -24.56 27.34 14.13
N LEU A 27 -25.64 28.09 13.88
CA LEU A 27 -26.92 27.90 14.59
C LEU A 27 -27.79 26.77 14.00
N SER A 28 -27.51 26.34 12.77
CA SER A 28 -28.24 25.27 12.08
C SER A 28 -27.73 23.84 12.35
N GLY A 29 -26.68 23.68 13.17
CA GLY A 29 -26.20 22.36 13.60
C GLY A 29 -25.69 21.45 12.47
N VAL A 30 -25.44 21.99 11.27
CA VAL A 30 -24.94 21.20 10.15
C VAL A 30 -23.43 21.02 10.31
N MET A 31 -23.05 20.08 11.17
CA MET A 31 -21.72 19.49 11.14
C MET A 31 -21.63 18.65 9.87
N SER A 32 -21.38 19.28 8.72
CA SER A 32 -21.00 18.54 7.52
C SER A 32 -19.68 17.84 7.84
N PRO A 33 -19.62 16.49 7.88
CA PRO A 33 -18.35 15.83 7.94
C PRO A 33 -17.62 16.22 6.65
N PHE A 34 -16.48 16.90 6.79
CA PHE A 34 -15.50 17.01 5.72
C PHE A 34 -14.98 15.59 5.47
N SER A 35 -15.74 14.81 4.72
CA SER A 35 -15.30 13.54 4.17
C SER A 35 -14.28 13.90 3.10
N THR A 36 -13.01 14.07 3.48
CA THR A 36 -11.94 14.04 2.50
C THR A 36 -12.09 12.73 1.74
N PRO A 37 -12.19 12.73 0.40
CA PRO A 37 -12.15 11.48 -0.33
C PRO A 37 -10.89 10.75 0.12
N ARG A 38 -11.05 9.58 0.75
CA ARG A 38 -9.93 8.66 0.90
C ARG A 38 -9.73 8.11 -0.51
N ASP A 39 -8.62 8.46 -1.12
CA ASP A 39 -8.15 7.74 -2.29
C ASP A 39 -8.08 6.28 -1.89
N VAL A 40 -9.01 5.47 -2.40
CA VAL A 40 -8.90 4.03 -2.36
C VAL A 40 -7.83 3.72 -3.39
N GLN A 41 -6.55 3.85 -3.00
CA GLN A 41 -5.48 3.21 -3.72
C GLN A 41 -5.82 1.72 -3.72
N ALA A 42 -6.10 1.17 -4.90
CA ALA A 42 -6.10 -0.27 -5.07
C ALA A 42 -4.73 -0.73 -4.54
N ALA A 43 -4.74 -1.58 -3.51
CA ALA A 43 -3.51 -2.18 -3.04
C ALA A 43 -2.87 -2.91 -4.23
N THR A 44 -1.59 -2.66 -4.47
CA THR A 44 -0.86 -3.39 -5.51
C THR A 44 -0.78 -4.85 -5.08
N GLU A 45 -1.29 -5.74 -5.92
CA GLU A 45 -1.28 -7.17 -5.68
C GLU A 45 0.00 -7.77 -6.25
N ILE A 46 0.76 -8.46 -5.41
CA ILE A 46 1.97 -9.19 -5.79
C ILE A 46 1.70 -10.68 -5.56
N VAL A 47 1.64 -11.45 -6.64
CA VAL A 47 1.20 -12.85 -6.60
C VAL A 47 2.40 -13.79 -6.56
N VAL A 48 2.61 -14.45 -5.41
CA VAL A 48 3.61 -15.50 -5.25
C VAL A 48 3.12 -16.77 -5.95
N ASN A 49 3.93 -17.31 -6.85
CA ASN A 49 3.60 -18.50 -7.65
C ASN A 49 4.60 -19.65 -7.50
N SER A 50 5.60 -19.49 -6.64
CA SER A 50 6.63 -20.50 -6.36
C SER A 50 6.83 -20.73 -4.88
N LEU A 51 7.12 -22.00 -4.54
CA LEU A 51 7.51 -22.41 -3.18
C LEU A 51 9.01 -22.24 -2.91
N ALA A 52 9.80 -21.91 -3.94
CA ALA A 52 11.23 -21.73 -3.82
C ALA A 52 11.58 -20.50 -2.95
N ASP A 53 12.83 -20.49 -2.48
CA ASP A 53 13.44 -19.33 -1.82
C ASP A 53 14.68 -18.92 -2.62
N SER A 54 14.48 -18.05 -3.61
CA SER A 54 15.51 -17.60 -4.55
C SER A 54 15.28 -16.15 -4.94
N LEU A 55 16.33 -15.49 -5.43
CA LEU A 55 16.28 -14.16 -6.05
C LEU A 55 16.80 -14.29 -7.47
N SER A 56 15.98 -14.77 -8.39
CA SER A 56 16.40 -15.13 -9.74
C SER A 56 15.34 -14.73 -10.73
N ASN A 57 15.74 -13.99 -11.77
CA ASN A 57 14.88 -13.69 -12.90
C ASN A 57 14.68 -14.97 -13.74
N ASP A 58 13.82 -15.88 -13.29
CA ASP A 58 13.58 -17.22 -13.81
C ASP A 58 12.15 -17.46 -14.31
N GLY A 59 11.28 -16.46 -14.23
CA GLY A 59 9.87 -16.51 -14.62
C GLY A 59 8.96 -16.99 -13.49
N THR A 60 9.43 -16.95 -12.24
CA THR A 60 8.62 -17.24 -11.07
C THR A 60 8.72 -16.12 -10.04
N CYS A 61 7.72 -16.01 -9.19
CA CYS A 61 7.67 -15.04 -8.10
C CYS A 61 7.68 -15.81 -6.79
N THR A 62 8.81 -15.81 -6.09
CA THR A 62 8.94 -16.37 -4.74
C THR A 62 8.47 -15.39 -3.66
N LEU A 63 8.22 -15.86 -2.44
CA LEU A 63 7.85 -14.99 -1.32
C LEU A 63 8.94 -13.94 -1.00
N ARG A 64 10.22 -14.31 -1.12
CA ARG A 64 11.32 -13.38 -0.89
C ARG A 64 11.36 -12.29 -1.94
N GLU A 65 11.19 -12.65 -3.21
CA GLU A 65 11.08 -11.68 -4.30
C GLU A 65 9.89 -10.76 -4.11
N ALA A 66 8.73 -11.30 -3.72
CA ALA A 66 7.53 -10.49 -3.50
C ALA A 66 7.71 -9.46 -2.37
N VAL A 67 8.36 -9.83 -1.27
CA VAL A 67 8.69 -8.91 -0.17
C VAL A 67 9.67 -7.83 -0.63
N ILE A 68 10.71 -8.20 -1.40
CA ILE A 68 11.65 -7.23 -1.96
C ILE A 68 10.96 -6.29 -2.95
N ALA A 69 10.04 -6.81 -3.77
CA ALA A 69 9.31 -6.03 -4.76
C ALA A 69 8.39 -4.98 -4.12
N ALA A 70 7.71 -5.36 -3.03
CA ALA A 70 6.95 -4.45 -2.18
C ALA A 70 7.85 -3.39 -1.53
N ASN A 71 8.93 -3.81 -0.86
CA ASN A 71 9.83 -2.89 -0.17
C ASN A 71 10.49 -1.84 -1.08
N LYS A 72 10.72 -2.18 -2.35
CA LYS A 72 11.42 -1.32 -3.31
C LYS A 72 10.48 -0.57 -4.26
N ASP A 73 9.18 -0.83 -4.19
CA ASP A 73 8.21 -0.40 -5.20
C ASP A 73 8.68 -0.70 -6.64
N ALA A 74 9.30 -1.88 -6.84
CA ALA A 74 9.97 -2.24 -8.09
C ALA A 74 9.90 -3.74 -8.37
N SER A 75 9.83 -4.11 -9.64
CA SER A 75 9.86 -5.53 -10.06
C SER A 75 11.21 -6.17 -9.71
N THR A 76 11.21 -7.46 -9.33
CA THR A 76 12.44 -8.22 -9.07
C THR A 76 13.02 -8.93 -10.30
N GLY A 77 12.22 -9.02 -11.37
CA GLY A 77 12.64 -9.57 -12.67
C GLY A 77 11.87 -8.93 -13.82
N ASP A 78 12.22 -9.30 -15.06
CA ASP A 78 11.57 -8.80 -16.28
C ASP A 78 10.92 -9.92 -17.12
N LYS A 79 11.07 -11.18 -16.70
CA LYS A 79 10.42 -12.32 -17.34
C LYS A 79 8.92 -12.41 -16.99
N PRO A 80 8.10 -12.98 -17.89
CA PRO A 80 6.74 -13.35 -17.53
C PRO A 80 6.72 -14.31 -16.33
N GLY A 81 5.88 -14.03 -15.34
CA GLY A 81 5.75 -14.83 -14.12
C GLY A 81 6.58 -14.32 -12.93
N GLU A 82 7.45 -13.33 -13.14
CA GLU A 82 8.15 -12.59 -12.08
C GLU A 82 7.19 -11.74 -11.24
N CYS A 83 7.64 -11.35 -10.04
CA CYS A 83 6.87 -10.48 -9.16
C CYS A 83 6.64 -9.11 -9.80
N ALA A 84 5.39 -8.64 -9.79
CA ALA A 84 5.08 -7.27 -10.15
C ALA A 84 5.72 -6.27 -9.17
N ALA A 85 5.97 -5.04 -9.65
CA ALA A 85 6.40 -3.95 -8.77
C ALA A 85 5.33 -3.64 -7.72
N GLY A 86 5.76 -3.45 -6.47
CA GLY A 86 4.92 -2.87 -5.43
C GLY A 86 4.65 -1.38 -5.66
N SER A 87 3.73 -0.84 -4.86
CA SER A 87 3.49 0.60 -4.75
C SER A 87 2.70 0.94 -3.48
N GLY A 88 3.28 1.73 -2.59
CA GLY A 88 2.55 2.30 -1.45
C GLY A 88 2.11 1.26 -0.42
N SER A 89 0.87 0.77 -0.48
CA SER A 89 0.41 -0.34 0.37
C SER A 89 0.16 -1.56 -0.50
N ASP A 90 0.88 -2.64 -0.20
CA ASP A 90 0.91 -3.84 -1.01
C ASP A 90 0.16 -4.99 -0.34
N THR A 91 -0.37 -5.88 -1.18
CA THR A 91 -0.92 -7.17 -0.74
C THR A 91 -0.23 -8.31 -1.49
N ILE A 92 0.41 -9.21 -0.74
CA ILE A 92 0.94 -10.46 -1.27
C ILE A 92 -0.12 -11.55 -1.17
N THR A 93 -0.44 -12.18 -2.30
CA THR A 93 -1.32 -13.36 -2.41
C THR A 93 -0.55 -14.54 -3.02
N PHE A 94 -1.19 -15.71 -3.12
CA PHE A 94 -0.55 -16.95 -3.53
C PHE A 94 -1.38 -17.66 -4.61
N ASP A 95 -0.76 -17.89 -5.78
CA ASP A 95 -1.29 -18.71 -6.88
C ASP A 95 -0.30 -19.85 -7.19
N LEU A 96 -0.38 -20.90 -6.36
CA LEU A 96 0.54 -22.03 -6.42
C LEU A 96 -0.10 -23.17 -7.21
N SER A 97 0.63 -23.66 -8.22
CA SER A 97 0.10 -24.66 -9.17
C SER A 97 0.05 -26.10 -8.64
N SER A 98 0.78 -26.40 -7.56
CA SER A 98 0.82 -27.74 -6.95
C SER A 98 -0.31 -27.93 -5.93
N PRO A 99 -0.81 -29.15 -5.66
CA PRO A 99 -1.82 -29.36 -4.62
C PRO A 99 -1.29 -29.05 -3.20
N PRO A 100 -2.11 -28.46 -2.30
CA PRO A 100 -1.74 -28.21 -0.90
C PRO A 100 -1.72 -29.49 -0.03
N PRO A 101 -1.11 -29.48 1.17
CA PRO A 101 -0.54 -28.33 1.87
C PRO A 101 0.83 -27.91 1.34
N TRP A 102 1.11 -26.62 1.44
CA TRP A 102 2.34 -25.99 0.99
C TRP A 102 3.22 -25.57 2.16
N VAL A 103 4.53 -25.70 1.96
CA VAL A 103 5.55 -25.18 2.86
C VAL A 103 6.51 -24.32 2.06
N ILE A 104 6.60 -23.04 2.40
CA ILE A 104 7.65 -22.14 1.92
C ILE A 104 8.75 -22.13 2.97
N GLN A 105 9.95 -22.54 2.58
CA GLN A 105 11.10 -22.57 3.48
C GLN A 105 11.96 -21.33 3.26
N ILE A 106 11.95 -20.39 4.21
CA ILE A 106 12.80 -19.20 4.17
C ILE A 106 14.15 -19.53 4.79
N THR A 107 15.18 -19.54 3.95
CA THR A 107 16.55 -19.92 4.30
C THR A 107 17.39 -18.69 4.56
N ARG A 108 17.94 -18.60 5.78
CA ARG A 108 19.02 -17.65 6.06
C ARG A 108 20.36 -18.22 5.63
N THR A 109 21.13 -17.43 4.89
CA THR A 109 22.52 -17.72 4.47
C THR A 109 23.51 -16.68 4.99
N ASP A 110 23.02 -15.63 5.63
CA ASP A 110 23.81 -14.53 6.17
C ASP A 110 24.28 -14.76 7.62
N THR A 111 24.91 -13.74 8.20
CA THR A 111 25.41 -13.78 9.59
C THR A 111 24.49 -13.08 10.60
N GLY A 112 23.25 -12.75 10.20
CA GLY A 112 22.26 -12.06 11.03
C GLY A 112 22.35 -10.54 11.01
N LYS A 113 22.97 -9.96 9.97
CA LYS A 113 23.20 -8.51 9.85
C LYS A 113 22.66 -7.92 8.55
N GLU A 114 22.00 -8.74 7.75
CA GLU A 114 21.33 -8.33 6.54
C GLU A 114 19.91 -7.88 6.89
N ASP A 115 19.51 -6.71 6.38
CA ASP A 115 18.22 -6.06 6.64
C ASP A 115 17.40 -5.83 5.35
N ALA A 116 17.84 -6.30 4.18
CA ALA A 116 17.19 -6.04 2.89
C ALA A 116 16.42 -7.27 2.35
N ALA A 117 16.12 -8.25 3.22
CA ALA A 117 15.50 -9.53 2.88
C ALA A 117 16.23 -10.36 1.79
N ALA A 118 17.50 -10.06 1.48
CA ALA A 118 18.23 -10.69 0.38
C ALA A 118 18.76 -12.08 0.72
N THR A 119 19.25 -12.26 1.95
CA THR A 119 19.92 -13.49 2.40
C THR A 119 19.56 -13.88 3.83
N GLY A 120 18.86 -13.00 4.54
CA GLY A 120 18.35 -13.19 5.89
C GLY A 120 16.88 -13.61 5.94
N ASP A 121 16.18 -13.06 6.91
CA ASP A 121 14.73 -13.17 7.08
C ASP A 121 13.99 -12.31 6.05
N LEU A 122 12.68 -12.15 6.24
CA LEU A 122 11.84 -11.32 5.41
C LEU A 122 11.63 -9.97 6.11
N ASP A 123 12.60 -9.08 5.98
CA ASP A 123 12.46 -7.70 6.44
C ASP A 123 11.36 -6.99 5.65
N ILE A 124 10.45 -6.31 6.36
CA ILE A 124 9.34 -5.54 5.78
C ILE A 124 9.50 -4.09 6.22
N PHE A 125 9.53 -3.16 5.26
CA PHE A 125 9.74 -1.73 5.52
C PHE A 125 8.51 -0.86 5.29
N GLY A 126 7.55 -1.37 4.54
CA GLY A 126 6.32 -0.66 4.18
C GLY A 126 5.07 -1.24 4.81
N ASN A 127 3.92 -0.70 4.40
CA ASN A 127 2.62 -1.27 4.73
C ASN A 127 2.35 -2.46 3.81
N LEU A 128 2.68 -3.65 4.29
CA LEU A 128 2.51 -4.89 3.55
C LEU A 128 1.49 -5.80 4.24
N THR A 129 0.50 -6.26 3.49
CA THR A 129 -0.40 -7.35 3.91
C THR A 129 0.03 -8.64 3.20
N ILE A 130 0.22 -9.72 3.96
CA ILE A 130 0.44 -11.06 3.38
C ILE A 130 -0.82 -11.88 3.63
N GLN A 131 -1.57 -12.12 2.57
CA GLN A 131 -2.85 -12.83 2.62
C GLN A 131 -2.68 -14.27 2.11
N GLY A 132 -2.40 -15.18 3.05
CA GLY A 132 -2.33 -16.61 2.77
C GLY A 132 -3.71 -17.27 2.59
N PRO A 133 -3.77 -18.47 2.00
CA PRO A 133 -4.99 -19.25 1.80
C PRO A 133 -5.58 -19.86 3.09
N GLY A 134 -4.88 -19.73 4.23
CA GLY A 134 -5.22 -20.33 5.51
C GLY A 134 -4.05 -21.16 6.08
N ALA A 135 -3.95 -21.22 7.40
CA ALA A 135 -2.84 -21.88 8.08
C ALA A 135 -2.78 -23.41 7.86
N ASP A 136 -3.93 -24.04 7.61
CA ASP A 136 -4.00 -25.47 7.27
C ASP A 136 -3.51 -25.76 5.84
N ILE A 137 -3.38 -24.73 4.99
CA ILE A 137 -3.05 -24.85 3.57
C ILE A 137 -1.62 -24.38 3.31
N LEU A 138 -1.18 -23.28 3.93
CA LEU A 138 0.15 -22.70 3.72
C LEU A 138 0.87 -22.48 5.04
N THR A 139 2.07 -23.05 5.15
CA THR A 139 3.02 -22.76 6.22
C THR A 139 4.24 -22.04 5.67
N VAL A 140 4.59 -20.89 6.27
CA VAL A 140 5.89 -20.24 6.04
C VAL A 140 6.82 -20.63 7.20
N LYS A 141 7.93 -21.28 6.86
CA LYS A 141 8.86 -21.84 7.85
C LYS A 141 10.25 -21.26 7.65
N ALA A 142 10.77 -20.60 8.67
CA ALA A 142 12.19 -20.26 8.71
C ALA A 142 13.04 -21.52 8.92
N VAL A 143 14.11 -21.66 8.13
CA VAL A 143 15.17 -22.64 8.38
C VAL A 143 16.44 -21.91 8.81
N ASN A 144 17.16 -22.51 9.77
CA ASN A 144 18.32 -21.88 10.42
C ASN A 144 17.99 -20.54 11.09
N ALA A 145 16.80 -20.42 11.67
CA ALA A 145 16.33 -19.20 12.32
C ALA A 145 17.30 -18.74 13.42
N ARG A 146 17.94 -17.60 13.16
CA ARG A 146 18.63 -16.77 14.15
C ARG A 146 18.00 -15.39 14.04
N ASP A 147 17.21 -15.04 15.04
CA ASP A 147 16.72 -13.67 15.20
C ASP A 147 17.89 -12.79 15.69
N ARG A 148 17.80 -11.48 15.47
CA ARG A 148 18.78 -10.51 15.96
C ARG A 148 18.86 -10.61 17.48
N VAL A 149 20.01 -11.07 17.99
CA VAL A 149 20.35 -10.99 19.43
C VAL A 149 20.98 -9.65 19.78
#